data_AF-A0A835I1Z4-F1
#
_entry.id   AF-A0A835I1Z4-F1
#
_cell.length_a   1.000
_cell.length_b   1.000
_cell.length_c   1.000
_cell.angle_alpha   90.00
_cell.angle_beta   90.00
_cell.angle_gamma   90.00
#
_symmetry.space_group_name_H-M   'P 1'
#
loop_
_entity.id
_entity.type
_entity.pdbx_description
1 polymer ?
#
loop_
_entity_poly.entity_id
_entity_poly.type
_entity_poly.pdbx_seq_one_letter_code
_entity_poly.pdbx_strand_id
1 'polypeptide(L)'
;MYSLEEMKEEADAIWIGSHQFKVSNGDTIYTEKLKFCEVNDKLILHKVLMVGSKSQTIIGRPILLDAAVHAVVEEHVSPFSFPMYCYFTPGAYKV
;
A
#
# COMPACT_ATOMS: atom_id res chain seq x y z
N MET A 1 -9.12 1.54 25.14
CA MET A 1 -8.30 2.49 24.36
C MET A 1 -7.14 1.65 23.83
N TYR A 2 -7.25 1.11 22.61
CA TYR A 2 -6.24 0.17 22.10
C TYR A 2 -5.12 0.95 21.43
N SER A 3 -3.97 1.03 22.12
CA SER A 3 -2.69 1.42 21.52
C SER A 3 -2.31 0.36 20.49
N LEU A 4 -2.37 0.72 19.21
CA LEU A 4 -1.85 -0.12 18.12
C LEU A 4 -0.41 0.32 17.86
N GLU A 5 0.47 -0.05 18.78
CA GLU A 5 1.91 0.01 18.58
C GLU A 5 2.26 -0.86 17.37
N GLU A 6 2.92 -0.23 16.39
CA GLU A 6 3.60 -0.83 15.25
C GLU A 6 3.03 -2.19 14.82
N MET A 7 1.99 -2.19 13.98
CA MET A 7 1.61 -3.39 13.22
C MET A 7 2.70 -3.70 12.19
N LYS A 8 3.83 -4.17 12.69
CA LYS A 8 4.98 -4.66 11.94
C LYS A 8 4.60 -5.99 11.35
N GLU A 9 4.55 -6.01 10.02
CA GLU A 9 4.44 -7.20 9.18
C GLU A 9 3.15 -8.00 9.37
N GLU A 10 2.11 -7.60 8.64
CA GLU A 10 1.23 -8.58 7.98
C GLU A 10 0.36 -7.91 6.93
N ALA A 11 -0.17 -8.74 6.04
CA ALA A 11 -0.67 -8.30 4.76
C ALA A 11 -1.83 -7.29 4.84
N ASP A 12 -1.64 -6.16 4.18
CA ASP A 12 -2.60 -5.09 3.99
C ASP A 12 -3.28 -5.22 2.64
N ALA A 13 -4.58 -4.96 2.59
CA ALA A 13 -5.30 -4.84 1.32
C ALA A 13 -5.48 -3.36 0.99
N ILE A 14 -4.90 -2.93 -0.12
CA ILE A 14 -4.92 -1.55 -0.59
C ILE A 14 -5.64 -1.43 -1.93
N TRP A 15 -6.25 -0.27 -2.17
CA TRP A 15 -6.86 0.06 -3.45
C TRP A 15 -5.98 1.05 -4.22
N ILE A 16 -5.49 0.65 -5.40
CA ILE A 16 -4.75 1.52 -6.31
C ILE A 16 -5.47 1.53 -7.66
N GLY A 17 -5.85 2.71 -8.13
CA GLY A 17 -6.66 2.85 -9.35
C GLY A 17 -7.99 2.12 -9.21
N SER A 18 -8.22 1.11 -10.07
CA SER A 18 -9.38 0.21 -10.06
C SER A 18 -9.11 -1.16 -9.44
N HIS A 19 -7.87 -1.47 -9.06
CA HIS A 19 -7.45 -2.80 -8.62
C HIS A 19 -7.10 -2.85 -7.14
N GLN A 20 -7.46 -3.95 -6.48
CA GLN A 20 -7.09 -4.20 -5.09
C GLN A 20 -5.88 -5.14 -5.03
N PHE A 21 -4.91 -4.77 -4.21
CA PHE A 21 -3.70 -5.55 -4.02
C PHE A 21 -3.55 -5.92 -2.56
N LYS A 22 -3.20 -7.18 -2.31
CA LYS A 22 -2.71 -7.63 -1.02
C LYS A 22 -1.20 -7.41 -1.03
N VAL A 23 -0.72 -6.57 -0.12
CA VAL A 23 0.70 -6.20 0.01
C VAL A 23 1.17 -6.47 1.41
N SER A 24 2.41 -6.92 1.53
CA SER A 24 3.13 -6.99 2.80
C SER A 24 4.27 -5.98 2.79
N ASN A 25 4.85 -5.77 3.95
CA ASN A 25 6.05 -4.96 4.08
C ASN A 25 7.20 -5.54 3.22
N GLY A 26 7.74 -4.74 2.30
CA GLY A 26 8.82 -5.17 1.40
C GLY A 26 8.33 -5.84 0.12
N ASP A 27 7.02 -5.98 -0.08
CA ASP A 27 6.47 -6.51 -1.33
C ASP A 27 6.53 -5.46 -2.45
N THR A 28 6.74 -5.95 -3.67
CA THR A 28 6.64 -5.17 -4.91
C THR A 28 5.38 -5.56 -5.65
N ILE A 29 4.61 -4.58 -6.09
CA ILE A 29 3.48 -4.83 -6.98
C ILE A 29 3.61 -4.04 -8.28
N TYR A 30 2.84 -4.51 -9.25
CA TYR A 30 2.71 -3.90 -10.56
C TYR A 30 1.36 -3.20 -10.61
N THR A 31 1.37 -1.90 -10.91
CA THR A 31 0.14 -1.11 -11.04
C THR A 31 0.14 -0.35 -12.36
N GLU A 32 -1.00 0.15 -12.79
CA GLU A 32 -1.05 1.06 -13.95
C GLU A 32 -0.24 2.33 -13.67
N LYS A 33 0.18 3.03 -14.73
CA LYS A 33 0.94 4.27 -14.58
C LYS A 33 0.10 5.33 -13.83
N LEU A 34 0.51 5.65 -12.61
CA LEU A 34 0.02 6.83 -11.89
C LEU A 34 0.51 8.08 -12.64
N LYS A 35 -0.42 8.99 -12.93
CA LYS A 35 -0.09 10.27 -13.56
C LYS A 35 0.67 11.11 -12.53
N PHE A 36 1.77 11.75 -12.96
CA PHE A 36 2.58 12.68 -12.16
C PHE A 36 3.46 12.07 -11.05
N CYS A 37 3.84 10.80 -11.15
CA CYS A 37 4.84 10.20 -10.26
C CYS A 37 6.15 9.97 -11.01
N GLU A 38 7.29 10.16 -10.34
CA GLU A 38 8.63 9.84 -10.84
C GLU A 38 9.26 8.68 -10.06
N VAL A 39 10.34 8.12 -10.60
CA VAL A 39 11.13 7.10 -9.89
C VAL A 39 11.73 7.71 -8.61
N ASN A 40 11.70 6.96 -7.53
CA ASN A 40 11.98 7.33 -6.13
C ASN A 40 10.96 8.26 -5.46
N ASP A 41 9.82 8.53 -6.10
CA ASP A 41 8.78 9.32 -5.46
C ASP A 41 8.06 8.51 -4.37
N LYS A 42 7.72 9.19 -3.26
CA LYS A 42 7.08 8.58 -2.09
C LYS A 42 5.57 8.75 -2.19
N LEU A 43 4.87 7.64 -2.30
CA LEU A 43 3.42 7.57 -2.40
C LEU A 43 2.82 7.19 -1.06
N ILE A 44 1.76 7.90 -0.68
CA ILE A 44 0.96 7.59 0.51
C ILE A 44 -0.42 7.12 0.06
N LEU A 45 -0.75 5.88 0.36
CA LEU A 45 -2.03 5.27 0.01
C LEU A 45 -2.95 5.26 1.22
N HIS A 46 -3.99 6.10 1.17
CA HIS A 46 -5.00 6.20 2.22
C HIS A 46 -6.18 5.23 2.02
N LYS A 47 -6.30 4.60 0.84
CA LYS A 47 -7.39 3.65 0.53
C LYS A 47 -7.01 2.25 0.98
N VAL A 48 -6.94 2.05 2.29
CA VAL A 48 -6.69 0.75 2.90
C VAL A 48 -8.02 0.09 3.25
N LEU A 49 -8.24 -1.14 2.79
CA LEU A 49 -9.47 -1.89 3.09
C LEU A 49 -9.30 -2.75 4.33
N MET A 50 -8.11 -3.29 4.56
CA MET A 50 -7.85 -4.23 5.63
C MET A 50 -6.40 -4.15 6.06
N VAL A 51 -6.17 -4.28 7.36
CA VAL A 51 -4.84 -4.41 7.97
C VAL A 51 -4.82 -5.72 8.77
N GLY A 52 -3.89 -6.60 8.44
CA GLY A 52 -3.68 -7.87 9.13
C GLY A 52 -2.52 -7.79 10.11
N SER A 53 -2.66 -8.46 11.25
CA SER A 53 -1.55 -8.84 12.14
C SER A 53 -1.74 -10.27 12.64
N LYS A 54 -0.64 -10.90 13.07
CA LYS A 54 -0.63 -12.31 13.55
C LYS A 54 -1.71 -12.59 14.59
N SER A 55 -2.06 -11.57 15.37
CA SER A 55 -3.04 -11.65 16.45
C SER A 55 -4.43 -11.16 16.07
N GLN A 56 -4.57 -10.26 15.09
CA GLN A 56 -5.86 -9.64 14.76
C GLN A 56 -5.90 -9.10 13.33
N THR A 57 -7.07 -9.14 12.71
CA THR A 57 -7.30 -8.52 11.39
C THR A 57 -8.39 -7.47 11.51
N ILE A 58 -8.10 -6.27 11.04
CA ILE A 58 -9.01 -5.13 11.07
C ILE A 58 -9.51 -4.92 9.64
N ILE A 59 -10.82 -5.01 9.44
CA ILE A 59 -11.47 -4.82 8.13
C ILE A 59 -12.26 -3.52 8.16
N GLY A 60 -11.94 -2.62 7.24
CA GLY A 60 -12.61 -1.37 7.00
C GLY A 60 -14.00 -1.57 6.41
N ARG A 61 -14.94 -0.73 6.82
CA ARG A 61 -16.33 -0.72 6.32
C ARG A 61 -16.73 0.73 6.04
N PRO A 62 -16.51 1.28 4.82
CA PRO A 62 -15.96 0.64 3.61
C PRO A 62 -14.43 0.63 3.48
N ILE A 63 -13.72 1.53 4.16
CA ILE A 63 -12.25 1.65 4.19
C ILE A 63 -11.79 1.96 5.62
N LEU A 64 -10.51 1.74 5.91
CA LEU A 64 -9.86 2.15 7.16
C LEU A 64 -9.32 3.57 7.02
N LEU A 65 -10.01 4.52 7.64
CA LEU A 65 -9.68 5.95 7.59
C LEU A 65 -8.36 6.28 8.29
N ASP A 66 -8.04 5.53 9.36
CA ASP A 66 -6.84 5.77 10.16
C ASP A 66 -5.62 5.03 9.60
N ALA A 67 -5.72 4.28 8.50
CA ALA A 67 -4.62 3.49 7.97
C ALA A 67 -4.05 4.12 6.70
N ALA A 68 -2.72 4.20 6.62
CA ALA A 68 -2.01 4.67 5.44
C ALA A 68 -0.82 3.77 5.14
N VAL A 69 -0.62 3.44 3.86
CA VAL A 69 0.50 2.63 3.39
C VAL A 69 1.48 3.50 2.62
N HIS A 70 2.76 3.46 3.00
CA HIS A 70 3.84 4.13 2.27
C HIS A 70 4.43 3.22 1.20
N ALA A 71 4.51 3.74 -0.02
CA ALA A 71 5.15 3.08 -1.14
C ALA A 71 6.18 4.01 -1.78
N VAL A 72 7.18 3.44 -2.42
CA VAL A 72 8.14 4.15 -3.25
C VAL A 72 8.05 3.58 -4.65
N VAL A 73 8.12 4.47 -5.65
CA VAL A 73 8.19 4.06 -7.04
C VAL A 73 9.63 3.67 -7.35
N GLU A 74 9.91 2.40 -7.65
CA GLU A 74 11.29 1.99 -7.99
C GLU A 74 11.56 2.08 -9.49
N GLU A 75 10.58 1.72 -10.33
CA GLU A 75 10.84 1.66 -11.77
C GLU A 75 9.60 1.98 -12.61
N HIS A 76 9.83 2.70 -13.70
CA HIS A 76 8.89 2.89 -14.78
C HIS A 76 9.28 2.02 -15.97
N VAL A 77 8.59 0.90 -16.16
CA VAL A 77 8.84 0.07 -17.35
C VAL A 77 7.98 0.57 -18.51
N SER A 78 8.67 0.93 -19.58
CA SER A 78 8.09 1.37 -20.85
C SER A 78 8.58 0.45 -21.95
N PRO A 79 7.77 -0.57 -22.29
CA PRO A 79 7.44 -0.70 -23.70
C PRO A 79 5.95 -1.01 -23.87
N PHE A 80 5.26 -0.15 -24.60
CA PHE A 80 3.97 -0.41 -25.24
C PHE A 80 2.65 -0.37 -24.44
N SER A 81 2.54 -0.69 -23.14
CA SER A 81 1.29 -0.41 -22.37
C SER A 81 1.42 -0.58 -20.84
N PHE A 82 1.98 0.45 -20.18
CA PHE A 82 1.83 0.88 -18.77
C PHE A 82 1.59 -0.13 -17.61
N PRO A 83 2.63 -0.84 -17.14
CA PRO A 83 2.76 -1.09 -15.69
C PRO A 83 3.96 -0.36 -15.06
N MET A 84 3.75 0.22 -13.87
CA MET A 84 4.74 0.82 -12.98
C MET A 84 5.04 -0.14 -11.81
N TYR A 85 6.29 -0.17 -11.36
CA TYR A 85 6.74 -0.95 -10.21
C TYR A 85 6.66 -0.08 -8.96
N CYS A 86 5.71 -0.39 -8.07
CA CYS A 86 5.62 0.23 -6.76
C CYS A 86 6.17 -0.76 -5.74
N TYR A 87 7.24 -0.36 -5.05
CA TYR A 87 7.76 -1.11 -3.92
C TYR A 87 7.16 -0.54 -2.65
N PHE A 88 6.61 -1.42 -1.83
CA PHE A 88 6.03 -1.02 -0.56
C PHE A 88 7.12 -1.03 0.49
N THR A 89 7.51 0.18 0.90
CA THR A 89 8.43 0.32 2.00
C THR A 89 7.76 -0.07 3.33
N PRO A 90 8.53 -0.59 4.30
CA PRO A 90 8.07 -0.85 5.64
C PRO A 90 7.32 0.32 6.28
N GLY A 91 6.00 0.17 6.48
CA GLY A 91 5.24 1.11 7.29
C GLY A 91 3.84 1.39 6.76
N ALA A 92 2.92 0.46 6.99
CA ALA A 92 1.53 0.87 7.18
C ALA A 92 1.45 1.49 8.57
N TYR A 93 1.32 2.81 8.65
CA TYR A 93 1.18 3.52 9.92
C TYR A 93 -0.29 3.88 10.11
N LYS A 94 -0.77 3.66 11.32
CA LYS A 94 -2.06 4.17 11.74
C LYS A 94 -1.84 5.61 12.21
N VAL A 95 -2.44 6.61 11.56
CA VAL A 95 -2.31 8.03 11.97
C VAL A 95 -3.27 8.32 13.12
#